data_AF-A0AAN7ZLI9-F1
#
_entry.id   AF-A0AAN7ZLI9-F1
#
_cell.length_a   1.000
_cell.length_b   1.000
_cell.length_c   1.000
_cell.angle_alpha   90.00
_cell.angle_beta   90.00
_cell.angle_gamma   90.00
#
_symmetry.space_group_name_H-M   'P 1'
#
loop_
_entity.id
_entity.type
_entity.pdbx_description
1 polymer ?
#
loop_
_entity_poly.entity_id
_entity_poly.type
_entity_poly.pdbx_seq_one_letter_code
_entity_poly.pdbx_strand_id
1 'polypeptide(L)'
;MRSVPIIVFVLISTGVTTTAGKVPSQYQKSWDAAASPYKQECIEETGVNKSYADRLFLYSEYHDDDNLKCYLKCLCERLEIVNISSGTWNKNEILKHISGVTDEIYKTCSDETQDESLLCQKCFDLSKCIARHLNDATN
;
A
#
# COMPACT_ATOMS: atom_id res chain seq x y z
N MET A 1 14.82 -31.70 54.37
CA MET A 1 14.73 -31.53 52.90
C MET A 1 13.30 -31.16 52.55
N ARG A 2 13.06 -29.93 52.08
CA ARG A 2 11.75 -29.47 51.61
C ARG A 2 11.86 -29.26 50.10
N SER A 3 11.19 -30.11 49.34
CA SER A 3 11.15 -30.02 47.88
C SER A 3 10.22 -28.88 47.46
N VAL A 4 10.74 -27.91 46.72
CA VAL A 4 9.96 -26.81 46.13
C VAL A 4 9.55 -27.24 44.72
N PRO A 5 8.27 -27.26 44.36
CA PRO A 5 7.85 -27.59 43.00
C PRO A 5 8.12 -26.41 42.05
N ILE A 6 8.86 -26.68 40.97
CA ILE A 6 9.13 -25.73 39.89
C ILE A 6 7.85 -25.62 39.05
N ILE A 7 7.17 -24.47 39.13
CA ILE A 7 6.03 -24.14 38.26
C ILE A 7 6.59 -23.75 36.89
N VAL A 8 6.44 -24.63 35.91
CA VAL A 8 6.75 -24.33 34.50
C VAL A 8 5.58 -23.56 33.90
N PHE A 9 5.71 -22.24 33.80
CA PHE A 9 4.80 -21.41 33.00
C PHE A 9 5.07 -21.68 31.52
N VAL A 10 4.30 -22.59 30.92
CA VAL A 10 4.26 -22.77 29.47
C VAL A 10 3.50 -21.58 28.88
N LEU A 11 4.21 -20.52 28.49
CA LEU A 11 3.67 -19.45 27.67
C LEU A 11 3.38 -20.02 26.28
N ILE A 12 2.15 -20.51 26.10
CA ILE A 12 1.61 -20.84 24.77
C ILE A 12 1.45 -19.50 24.06
N SER A 13 2.47 -19.06 23.34
CA SER A 13 2.35 -17.98 22.37
C SER A 13 1.45 -18.49 21.26
N THR A 14 0.14 -18.28 21.40
CA THR A 14 -0.79 -18.36 20.28
C THR A 14 -0.37 -17.28 19.31
N GLY A 15 0.48 -17.64 18.34
CA GLY A 15 0.78 -16.80 17.20
C GLY A 15 -0.54 -16.52 16.50
N VAL A 16 -1.01 -15.28 16.59
CA VAL A 16 -2.14 -14.82 15.78
C VAL A 16 -1.64 -14.89 14.35
N THR A 17 -2.05 -15.94 13.61
CA THR A 17 -1.85 -15.99 12.18
C THR A 17 -2.85 -15.03 11.57
N THR A 18 -2.49 -13.74 11.48
CA THR A 18 -3.25 -12.82 10.64
C THR A 18 -3.04 -13.30 9.21
N THR A 19 -4.04 -13.98 8.64
CA THR A 19 -4.09 -14.17 7.19
C THR A 19 -4.16 -12.78 6.60
N ALA A 20 -3.08 -12.31 5.97
CA ALA A 20 -3.09 -11.04 5.27
C ALA A 20 -4.20 -11.13 4.19
N GLY A 21 -5.31 -10.44 4.42
CA GLY A 21 -6.39 -10.34 3.45
C GLY A 21 -5.83 -9.73 2.16
N LYS A 22 -6.32 -10.18 1.01
CA LYS A 22 -6.02 -9.57 -0.29
C LYS A 22 -7.09 -8.53 -0.59
N VAL A 23 -6.71 -7.46 -1.29
CA VAL A 23 -7.67 -6.43 -1.68
C VAL A 23 -8.71 -7.11 -2.57
N PRO A 24 -10.02 -6.87 -2.37
CA PRO A 24 -11.05 -7.47 -3.20
C PRO A 24 -10.75 -7.28 -4.69
N SER A 25 -10.90 -8.35 -5.47
CA SER A 25 -10.47 -8.39 -6.88
C SER A 25 -11.09 -7.28 -7.75
N GLN A 26 -12.25 -6.77 -7.38
CA GLN A 26 -12.90 -5.64 -8.05
C GLN A 26 -12.07 -4.34 -7.95
N TYR A 27 -11.47 -4.05 -6.79
CA TYR A 27 -10.62 -2.88 -6.62
C TYR A 27 -9.26 -3.09 -7.29
N GLN A 28 -8.68 -4.29 -7.18
CA GLN A 28 -7.45 -4.66 -7.88
C GLN A 28 -7.56 -4.41 -9.38
N LYS A 29 -8.62 -4.89 -10.03
CA LYS A 29 -8.87 -4.66 -11.46
C LYS A 29 -9.06 -3.17 -11.80
N SER A 30 -9.74 -2.42 -10.93
CA SER A 30 -9.94 -0.99 -11.16
C SER A 30 -8.63 -0.19 -11.06
N TRP A 31 -7.80 -0.51 -10.07
CA TRP A 31 -6.49 0.12 -9.90
C TRP A 31 -5.54 -0.25 -11.04
N ASP A 32 -5.58 -1.51 -11.47
CA ASP A 32 -4.83 -1.98 -12.64
C ASP A 32 -5.20 -1.18 -13.90
N ALA A 33 -6.50 -0.97 -14.12
CA ALA A 33 -7.02 -0.19 -15.24
C ALA A 33 -6.64 1.30 -15.15
N ALA A 34 -6.67 1.90 -13.96
CA ALA A 34 -6.25 3.28 -13.74
C ALA A 34 -4.75 3.47 -14.01
N ALA A 35 -3.92 2.52 -13.60
CA ALA A 35 -2.48 2.55 -13.82
C ALA A 35 -2.08 2.21 -15.27
N SER A 36 -2.88 1.38 -15.96
CA SER A 36 -2.58 0.79 -17.27
C SER A 36 -1.99 1.77 -18.31
N PRO A 37 -2.53 2.99 -18.51
CA PRO A 37 -1.99 3.93 -19.49
C PRO A 37 -0.54 4.35 -19.24
N TYR A 38 -0.08 4.27 -17.99
CA TYR A 38 1.21 4.80 -17.53
C TYR A 38 2.19 3.70 -17.14
N LYS A 39 1.75 2.43 -17.06
CA LYS A 39 2.57 1.33 -16.55
C LYS A 39 3.89 1.19 -17.29
N GLN A 40 3.85 1.16 -18.62
CA GLN A 40 5.05 0.90 -19.42
C GLN A 40 6.06 2.05 -19.26
N GLU A 41 5.59 3.29 -19.36
CA GLU A 41 6.41 4.48 -19.15
C GLU A 41 7.04 4.48 -17.75
N CYS A 42 6.26 4.24 -16.69
CA CYS A 42 6.78 4.21 -15.34
C CYS A 42 7.73 3.04 -15.08
N ILE A 43 7.57 1.90 -15.77
CA ILE A 43 8.54 0.80 -15.71
C ILE A 43 9.87 1.22 -16.32
N GLU A 44 9.82 1.89 -17.48
CA GLU A 44 11.01 2.37 -18.19
C GLU A 44 11.72 3.48 -17.40
N GLU A 45 10.98 4.44 -16.84
CA GLU A 45 11.52 5.56 -16.06
C GLU A 45 12.27 5.08 -14.80
N THR A 46 11.72 4.07 -14.11
CA THR A 46 12.21 3.66 -12.80
C THR A 46 13.11 2.43 -12.83
N GLY A 47 13.07 1.65 -13.90
CA GLY A 47 13.78 0.38 -13.98
C GLY A 47 13.26 -0.66 -12.98
N VAL A 48 12.03 -0.51 -12.48
CA VAL A 48 11.41 -1.50 -11.59
C VAL A 48 11.35 -2.86 -12.27
N ASN A 49 11.55 -3.93 -11.49
CA ASN A 49 11.30 -5.27 -11.99
C ASN A 49 9.83 -5.38 -12.40
N LYS A 50 9.58 -5.68 -13.69
CA LYS A 50 8.22 -5.80 -14.24
C LYS A 50 7.32 -6.73 -13.42
N SER A 51 7.88 -7.83 -12.90
CA SER A 51 7.11 -8.75 -12.05
C SER A 51 6.67 -8.11 -10.73
N TYR A 52 7.43 -7.18 -10.17
CA TYR A 52 7.02 -6.44 -8.95
C TYR A 52 5.88 -5.47 -9.27
N ALA A 53 5.98 -4.73 -10.38
CA ALA A 53 4.92 -3.84 -10.85
C ALA A 53 3.60 -4.60 -11.14
N ASP A 54 3.68 -5.77 -11.78
CA ASP A 54 2.50 -6.60 -12.06
C ASP A 54 1.88 -7.16 -10.77
N ARG A 55 2.71 -7.67 -9.84
CA ARG A 55 2.22 -8.27 -8.58
C ARG A 55 1.60 -7.27 -7.62
N LEU A 56 1.99 -5.99 -7.70
CA LEU A 56 1.40 -4.91 -6.91
C LEU A 56 -0.12 -4.85 -7.11
N PHE A 57 -0.59 -4.86 -8.35
CA PHE A 57 -2.03 -4.78 -8.66
C PHE A 57 -2.72 -6.14 -8.62
N LEU A 58 -2.05 -7.21 -9.08
CA LEU A 58 -2.66 -8.55 -9.15
C LEU A 58 -2.79 -9.23 -7.78
N TYR A 59 -1.88 -8.94 -6.86
CA TYR A 59 -1.78 -9.66 -5.58
C TYR A 59 -1.68 -8.74 -4.37
N SER A 60 -1.67 -7.41 -4.57
CA SER A 60 -1.50 -6.44 -3.48
C SER A 60 -0.19 -6.66 -2.71
N GLU A 61 0.87 -7.04 -3.44
CA GLU A 61 2.18 -7.30 -2.87
C GLU A 61 3.10 -6.08 -2.97
N TYR A 62 3.45 -5.55 -1.81
CA TYR A 62 4.28 -4.37 -1.64
C TYR A 62 5.72 -4.79 -1.27
N HIS A 63 6.50 -5.18 -2.28
CA HIS A 63 7.92 -5.52 -2.09
C HIS A 63 8.70 -4.27 -1.65
N ASP A 64 9.61 -4.42 -0.69
CA ASP A 64 10.47 -3.33 -0.25
C ASP A 64 11.62 -3.13 -1.24
N ASP A 65 11.30 -2.50 -2.37
CA ASP A 65 12.18 -2.23 -3.50
C ASP A 65 12.10 -0.75 -3.88
N ASP A 66 13.24 -0.07 -3.93
CA ASP A 66 13.28 1.38 -4.16
C ASP A 66 12.73 1.77 -5.53
N ASN A 67 12.96 0.94 -6.55
CA ASN A 67 12.41 1.17 -7.88
C ASN A 67 10.88 0.98 -7.89
N LEU A 68 10.34 0.02 -7.13
CA LEU A 68 8.89 -0.14 -6.96
C LEU A 68 8.25 1.03 -6.22
N LYS A 69 8.90 1.57 -5.19
CA LYS A 69 8.44 2.78 -4.50
C LYS A 69 8.38 3.96 -5.48
N CYS A 70 9.44 4.14 -6.27
CA CYS A 70 9.46 5.21 -7.27
C CYS A 70 8.52 4.96 -8.45
N TYR A 71 8.24 3.69 -8.80
CA TYR A 71 7.20 3.33 -9.76
C TYR A 71 5.82 3.80 -9.29
N LEU A 72 5.50 3.59 -8.01
CA LEU A 72 4.28 4.14 -7.43
C LEU A 72 4.25 5.67 -7.43
N LYS A 73 5.37 6.35 -7.14
CA LYS A 73 5.47 7.81 -7.31
C LYS A 73 5.19 8.22 -8.75
N CYS A 74 5.75 7.53 -9.74
CA CYS A 74 5.52 7.86 -11.15
C CYS A 74 4.03 7.76 -11.49
N LEU A 75 3.36 6.68 -11.08
CA LEU A 75 1.91 6.57 -11.25
C LEU A 75 1.15 7.67 -10.51
N CYS A 76 1.55 8.00 -9.28
CA CYS A 76 0.93 9.06 -8.50
C CYS A 76 1.03 10.43 -9.19
N GLU A 77 2.16 10.71 -9.83
CA GLU A 77 2.38 11.90 -10.63
C GLU A 77 1.49 11.94 -11.87
N ARG A 78 1.46 10.84 -12.65
CA ARG A 78 0.68 10.77 -13.90
C ARG A 78 -0.83 10.80 -13.67
N LEU A 79 -1.28 10.34 -12.51
CA LEU A 79 -2.67 10.43 -12.06
C LEU A 79 -2.97 11.75 -11.32
N GLU A 80 -2.01 12.65 -11.19
CA GLU A 80 -2.14 13.95 -10.52
C GLU A 80 -2.62 13.85 -9.05
N ILE A 81 -2.43 12.70 -8.41
CA ILE A 81 -2.85 12.46 -7.02
C ILE A 81 -1.89 13.05 -6.00
N VAL A 82 -0.69 13.44 -6.43
CA VAL A 82 0.29 14.17 -5.63
C VAL A 82 0.86 15.33 -6.43
N ASN A 83 0.96 16.50 -5.79
CA ASN A 83 1.72 17.61 -6.36
C ASN A 83 3.21 17.37 -6.08
N ILE A 84 4.02 17.20 -7.14
CA ILE A 84 5.45 16.85 -7.01
C ILE A 84 6.29 18.00 -6.43
N SER A 85 5.86 19.25 -6.63
CA SER A 85 6.58 20.43 -6.12
C SER A 85 6.36 20.67 -4.63
N SER A 86 5.14 20.42 -4.13
CA SER A 86 4.79 20.63 -2.71
C SER A 86 4.74 19.34 -1.90
N GLY A 87 4.69 18.17 -2.53
CA GLY A 87 4.44 16.88 -1.90
C GLY A 87 3.03 16.70 -1.34
N THR A 88 2.08 17.57 -1.68
CA THR A 88 0.72 17.52 -1.11
C THR A 88 -0.21 16.61 -1.90
N TRP A 89 -1.06 15.86 -1.21
CA TRP A 89 -2.07 15.00 -1.82
C TRP A 89 -3.20 15.79 -2.49
N ASN A 90 -3.65 15.32 -3.65
CA ASN A 90 -4.85 15.80 -4.31
C ASN A 90 -6.02 14.84 -4.00
N LYS A 91 -6.82 15.22 -3.00
CA LYS A 91 -7.97 14.42 -2.54
C LYS A 91 -8.92 14.04 -3.68
N ASN A 92 -9.25 14.99 -4.55
CA ASN A 92 -10.25 14.78 -5.59
C ASN A 92 -9.76 13.74 -6.61
N GLU A 93 -8.50 13.82 -7.00
CA GLU A 93 -7.91 12.83 -7.91
C GLU A 93 -7.76 11.46 -7.25
N ILE A 94 -7.46 11.39 -5.95
CA ILE A 94 -7.44 10.11 -5.21
C ILE A 94 -8.82 9.45 -5.23
N LEU A 95 -9.87 10.18 -4.85
CA LEU A 95 -11.24 9.64 -4.80
C LEU A 95 -11.76 9.28 -6.20
N LYS A 96 -11.28 9.96 -7.25
CA LYS A 96 -11.63 9.70 -8.64
C LYS A 96 -10.93 8.47 -9.21
N HIS A 97 -9.63 8.31 -8.97
CA HIS A 97 -8.82 7.27 -9.61
C HIS A 97 -8.67 5.99 -8.78
N ILE A 98 -8.73 6.08 -7.45
CA ILE A 98 -8.50 4.93 -6.56
C ILE A 98 -9.85 4.42 -6.05
N SER A 99 -10.46 3.50 -6.80
CA SER A 99 -11.73 2.90 -6.41
C SER A 99 -11.68 2.25 -5.02
N GLY A 100 -12.73 2.45 -4.23
CA GLY A 100 -12.86 1.94 -2.86
C GLY A 100 -12.42 2.93 -1.79
N VAL A 101 -11.66 3.96 -2.14
CA VAL A 101 -11.27 4.99 -1.18
C VAL A 101 -12.48 5.87 -0.84
N THR A 102 -12.85 5.89 0.43
CA THR A 102 -13.82 6.83 0.99
C THR A 102 -13.11 8.06 1.55
N ASP A 103 -13.85 9.13 1.88
CA ASP A 103 -13.29 10.28 2.59
C ASP A 103 -12.56 9.90 3.88
N GLU A 104 -13.07 8.90 4.60
CA GLU A 104 -12.49 8.39 5.84
C GLU A 104 -11.15 7.68 5.58
N ILE A 105 -11.11 6.73 4.63
CA ILE A 105 -9.88 6.03 4.26
C ILE A 105 -8.85 7.03 3.73
N TYR A 106 -9.27 7.97 2.88
CA TYR A 106 -8.40 9.04 2.40
C TYR A 106 -7.79 9.81 3.57
N LYS A 107 -8.63 10.30 4.49
CA LYS A 107 -8.17 11.10 5.62
C LYS A 107 -7.14 10.35 6.47
N THR A 108 -7.43 9.11 6.83
CA THR A 108 -6.51 8.28 7.64
C THR A 108 -5.18 8.09 6.93
N CYS A 109 -5.21 7.67 5.66
CA CYS A 109 -3.98 7.38 4.91
C CYS A 109 -3.20 8.64 4.50
N SER A 110 -3.88 9.76 4.24
CA SER A 110 -3.23 11.03 3.99
C SER A 110 -2.56 11.56 5.25
N ASP A 111 -3.21 11.45 6.40
CA ASP A 111 -2.68 11.91 7.68
C ASP A 111 -1.45 11.07 8.10
N GLU A 112 -1.45 9.74 7.86
CA GLU A 112 -0.30 8.84 8.10
C GLU A 112 0.93 9.18 7.26
N THR A 113 0.75 9.80 6.10
CA THR A 113 1.81 9.98 5.10
C THR A 113 2.20 11.44 4.87
N GLN A 114 1.49 12.40 5.48
CA GLN A 114 1.67 13.83 5.19
C GLN A 114 3.09 14.35 5.47
N ASP A 115 3.77 13.81 6.47
CA ASP A 115 5.09 14.24 6.91
C ASP A 115 6.24 13.52 6.19
N GLU A 116 5.97 12.49 5.38
CA GLU A 116 6.99 11.84 4.58
C GLU A 116 7.45 12.75 3.42
N SER A 117 8.76 12.98 3.39
CA SER A 117 9.44 13.90 2.46
C SER A 117 9.91 13.22 1.18
N LEU A 118 10.22 11.93 1.25
CA LEU A 118 10.65 11.14 0.11
C LEU A 118 9.42 10.71 -0.69
N LEU A 119 9.13 11.37 -1.81
CA LEU A 119 7.91 11.13 -2.59
C LEU A 119 7.72 9.67 -3.02
N CYS A 120 8.80 8.94 -3.32
CA CYS A 120 8.72 7.50 -3.60
C CYS A 120 8.15 6.72 -2.42
N GLN A 121 8.70 6.95 -1.21
CA GLN A 121 8.22 6.32 0.03
C GLN A 121 6.80 6.78 0.35
N LYS A 122 6.53 8.08 0.21
CA LYS A 122 5.21 8.69 0.46
C LYS A 122 4.09 8.02 -0.35
N CYS A 123 4.30 7.85 -1.65
CA CYS A 123 3.34 7.23 -2.57
C CYS A 123 3.15 5.73 -2.32
N PHE A 124 4.24 5.06 -1.95
CA PHE A 124 4.23 3.66 -1.55
C PHE A 124 3.41 3.44 -0.27
N ASP A 125 3.64 4.26 0.75
CA ASP A 125 2.95 4.14 2.04
C ASP A 125 1.47 4.49 1.95
N LEU A 126 1.10 5.49 1.14
CA LEU A 126 -0.31 5.82 0.89
C LEU A 126 -1.03 4.62 0.27
N SER A 127 -0.44 4.03 -0.78
CA SER A 127 -1.00 2.89 -1.49
C SER A 127 -1.14 1.67 -0.56
N LYS A 128 -0.10 1.40 0.25
CA LYS A 128 -0.11 0.33 1.25
C LYS A 128 -1.14 0.57 2.36
N CYS A 129 -1.34 1.82 2.80
CA CYS A 129 -2.40 2.17 3.75
C CYS A 129 -3.80 1.89 3.19
N ILE A 130 -4.08 2.36 1.97
CA ILE A 130 -5.38 2.13 1.31
C ILE A 130 -5.65 0.63 1.17
N ALA A 131 -4.64 -0.14 0.72
CA ALA A 131 -4.77 -1.59 0.60
C ALA A 131 -5.09 -2.26 1.94
N ARG A 132 -4.43 -1.87 3.04
CA ARG A 132 -4.73 -2.38 4.39
C ARG A 132 -6.20 -2.17 4.77
N HIS A 133 -6.71 -0.95 4.62
CA HIS A 133 -8.12 -0.65 4.94
C HIS A 133 -9.13 -1.43 4.09
N LEU A 134 -8.84 -1.61 2.80
CA LEU A 134 -9.74 -2.37 1.91
C LEU A 134 -9.66 -3.88 2.10
N ASN A 135 -8.54 -4.39 2.63
CA ASN A 135 -8.43 -5.78 3.05
C ASN A 135 -9.30 -6.03 4.28
N ASP A 136 -9.21 -5.15 5.28
CA ASP A 136 -9.90 -5.30 6.55
C ASP A 136 -11.41 -5.11 6.43
N ALA A 137 -11.88 -4.26 5.49
CA ALA A 137 -13.30 -4.07 5.21
C ALA A 137 -14.03 -5.31 4.64
N THR A 138 -13.30 -6.40 4.35
CA THR A 138 -13.84 -7.64 3.78
C THR A 138 -13.65 -8.88 4.65
N ASN A 139 -13.05 -8.72 5.84
CA ASN A 139 -12.99 -9.75 6.88
C ASN A 139 -13.98 -9.43 8.00
#